data_AF-A0AAD7EL43-F1
#
_entry.id   AF-A0AAD7EL43-F1
#
_cell.length_a   1.000
_cell.length_b   1.000
_cell.length_c   1.000
_cell.angle_alpha   90.00
_cell.angle_beta   90.00
_cell.angle_gamma   90.00
#
_symmetry.space_group_name_H-M   'P 1'
#
loop_
_entity.id
_entity.type
_entity.pdbx_description
1 polymer ?
#
loop_
_entity_poly.entity_id
_entity_poly.type
_entity_poly.pdbx_seq_one_letter_code
_entity_poly.pdbx_strand_id
1 'polypeptide(L)'
;MQNLQIRRLNFAIIHSTTLALPAWKRTCLTYKLTERLILRDVRTRWNSTFDMLLFAVKYRRAVDAITAEKSLKLRKFELDDQECKILSDLLTIYKAATLVFSKNSLSTIVNVIPTMDKIDELLTLQMIRTSTALP
;
A
#
# COMPACT_ATOMS: atom_id res chain seq x y z
N MET A 1 3.48 1.59 -11.40
CA MET A 1 3.93 3.00 -11.27
C MET A 1 3.58 3.65 -9.92
N GLN A 2 2.60 3.11 -9.18
CA GLN A 2 2.09 3.68 -7.92
C GLN A 2 3.05 3.76 -6.73
N ASN A 3 3.97 2.79 -6.59
CA ASN A 3 4.97 2.84 -5.50
C ASN A 3 5.79 4.15 -5.53
N LEU A 4 6.19 4.58 -6.73
CA LEU A 4 6.94 5.82 -6.91
C LEU A 4 6.08 7.06 -6.59
N GLN A 5 4.79 7.03 -6.89
CA GLN A 5 3.86 8.12 -6.57
C GLN A 5 3.69 8.28 -5.05
N ILE A 6 3.48 7.18 -4.32
CA ILE A 6 3.33 7.21 -2.84
C ILE A 6 4.62 7.70 -2.17
N ARG A 7 5.78 7.26 -2.66
CA ARG A 7 7.08 7.74 -2.17
C ARG A 7 7.26 9.24 -2.37
N ARG A 8 6.93 9.73 -3.57
CA ARG A 8 7.03 11.15 -3.91
C ARG A 8 6.02 12.00 -3.15
N LEU A 9 4.80 11.49 -2.94
CA LEU A 9 3.79 12.12 -2.11
C LEU A 9 4.27 12.24 -0.66
N ASN A 10 4.80 11.15 -0.09
CA ASN A 10 5.35 11.15 1.26
C ASN A 10 6.48 12.19 1.40
N PHE A 11 7.41 12.22 0.43
CA PHE A 11 8.48 13.20 0.39
C PHE A 11 7.92 14.64 0.34
N ALA A 12 6.95 14.91 -0.54
CA ALA A 12 6.33 16.22 -0.66
C ALA A 12 5.62 16.67 0.64
N ILE A 13 4.94 15.76 1.33
CA ILE A 13 4.24 16.04 2.60
C ILE A 13 5.25 16.31 3.72
N ILE A 14 6.25 15.43 3.90
CA ILE A 14 7.24 15.57 4.98
C ILE A 14 8.06 16.85 4.85
N HIS A 15 8.42 17.24 3.62
CA HIS A 15 9.25 18.42 3.37
C HIS A 15 8.46 19.73 3.25
N SER A 16 7.11 19.68 3.27
CA SER A 16 6.25 20.87 3.32
C SER A 16 5.62 21.01 4.70
N THR A 17 6.45 21.44 5.66
CA THR A 17 6.10 21.53 7.09
C THR A 17 5.00 22.55 7.38
N THR A 18 4.81 23.55 6.51
CA THR A 18 3.87 24.67 6.72
C THR A 18 2.52 24.48 6.03
N LEU A 19 2.44 23.73 4.94
CA LEU A 19 1.23 23.61 4.12
C LEU A 19 0.73 22.16 4.04
N ALA A 20 1.52 21.27 3.43
CA ALA A 20 1.04 19.90 3.18
C ALA A 20 0.99 19.05 4.45
N LEU A 21 1.96 19.20 5.35
CA LEU A 21 2.00 18.43 6.60
C LEU A 21 0.80 18.77 7.53
N PRO A 22 0.46 20.05 7.78
CA PRO A 22 -0.76 20.38 8.52
C PRO A 22 -2.03 19.93 7.80
N ALA A 23 -2.09 20.03 6.47
CA ALA A 23 -3.24 19.55 5.69
C ALA A 23 -3.43 18.03 5.81
N TRP A 24 -2.34 17.26 5.81
CA TRP A 24 -2.36 15.81 6.06
C TRP A 24 -2.91 15.48 7.45
N LYS A 25 -2.48 16.21 8.48
CA LYS A 25 -2.99 16.00 9.84
C LYS A 25 -4.50 16.29 9.93
N ARG A 26 -4.96 17.39 9.33
CA ARG A 26 -6.39 17.75 9.29
C ARG A 26 -7.23 16.71 8.54
N THR A 27 -6.76 16.22 7.40
CA THR A 27 -7.45 15.18 6.63
C THR A 27 -7.51 13.87 7.42
N CYS A 28 -6.41 13.44 8.07
CA CYS A 28 -6.43 12.28 8.97
C CYS A 28 -7.49 12.42 10.08
N LEU A 29 -7.56 13.58 10.73
CA LEU A 29 -8.57 13.86 11.77
C LEU A 29 -10.00 13.83 11.20
N THR A 30 -10.21 14.41 10.03
CA THR A 30 -11.53 14.46 9.36
C THR A 30 -12.07 13.06 9.08
N TYR A 31 -11.20 12.13 8.65
CA TYR A 31 -11.57 10.75 8.40
C TYR A 31 -11.47 9.83 9.63
N LYS A 32 -11.26 10.39 10.84
CA LYS A 32 -11.08 9.65 12.10
C LYS A 32 -9.94 8.62 12.04
N LEU A 33 -8.93 8.89 11.22
CA LEU A 33 -7.73 8.07 11.11
C LEU A 33 -6.71 8.50 12.17
N THR A 34 -5.93 7.54 12.67
CA THR A 34 -4.83 7.87 13.58
C THR A 34 -3.83 8.77 12.87
N GLU A 35 -3.44 9.88 13.51
CA GLU A 35 -2.44 10.79 12.95
C GLU A 35 -1.09 10.07 12.85
N ARG A 36 -0.77 9.59 11.65
CA ARG A 36 0.48 8.91 11.32
C ARG A 36 1.02 9.46 10.01
N LEU A 37 2.34 9.60 9.94
CA LEU A 37 3.01 9.91 8.69
C LEU A 37 3.03 8.68 7.79
N ILE A 38 2.99 8.92 6.48
CA ILE A 38 3.19 7.87 5.50
C ILE A 38 4.57 7.24 5.76
N LEU A 39 4.61 5.91 5.82
CA LEU A 39 5.84 5.16 6.03
C LEU A 39 6.80 5.40 4.85
N ARG A 40 8.11 5.47 5.13
CA ARG A 40 9.12 5.61 4.07
C ARG A 40 9.50 4.24 3.54
N ASP A 41 9.66 4.17 2.22
CA ASP A 41 10.32 3.04 1.55
C ASP A 41 11.83 3.12 1.80
N VAL A 42 12.40 2.10 2.44
CA VAL A 42 13.78 2.06 2.91
C VAL A 42 14.48 0.84 2.33
N ARG A 43 15.47 1.06 1.46
CA ARG A 43 16.17 0.01 0.71
C ARG A 43 16.77 -1.10 1.60
N THR A 44 17.21 -0.77 2.80
CA THR A 44 17.82 -1.71 3.75
C THR A 44 16.82 -2.49 4.59
N ARG A 45 15.52 -2.18 4.51
CA ARG A 45 14.45 -2.89 5.24
C ARG A 45 13.59 -3.67 4.26
N TRP A 46 13.71 -5.00 4.32
CA TRP A 46 13.09 -5.94 3.37
C TRP A 46 11.56 -5.77 3.21
N ASN A 47 10.85 -5.28 4.23
CA ASN A 47 9.38 -5.13 4.21
C ASN A 47 8.89 -3.68 4.07
N SER A 48 9.79 -2.70 3.94
CA SER A 48 9.38 -1.28 3.99
C SER A 48 8.48 -0.84 2.84
N THR A 49 8.72 -1.40 1.64
CA THR A 49 7.87 -1.20 0.46
C THR A 49 6.46 -1.71 0.72
N PHE A 50 6.33 -2.91 1.28
CA PHE A 50 5.05 -3.52 1.63
C PHE A 50 4.31 -2.69 2.68
N ASP A 51 4.99 -2.30 3.76
CA ASP A 51 4.39 -1.51 4.83
C ASP A 51 3.90 -0.14 4.35
N MET A 52 4.66 0.52 3.48
CA MET A 52 4.26 1.78 2.85
C MET A 52 3.02 1.62 1.98
N LEU A 53 2.97 0.58 1.13
CA LEU A 53 1.82 0.32 0.25
C LEU A 53 0.58 -0.05 1.06
N LEU A 54 0.73 -0.90 2.07
CA LEU A 54 -0.34 -1.25 3.00
C LEU A 54 -0.87 -0.04 3.75
N PHE A 55 0.00 0.89 4.14
CA PHE A 55 -0.41 2.16 4.74
C PHE A 55 -1.20 3.01 3.75
N ALA A 56 -0.72 3.16 2.52
CA ALA A 56 -1.39 3.96 1.49
C ALA A 56 -2.80 3.43 1.17
N VAL A 57 -2.98 2.11 1.07
CA VAL A 57 -4.30 1.48 0.86
C VAL A 57 -5.21 1.72 2.07
N LYS A 58 -4.70 1.60 3.30
CA LYS A 58 -5.50 1.87 4.52
C LYS A 58 -5.92 3.34 4.66
N TYR A 59 -5.04 4.25 4.27
CA TYR A 59 -5.26 5.70 4.36
C TYR A 59 -5.76 6.30 3.04
N ARG A 60 -6.30 5.46 2.14
CA ARG A 60 -6.72 5.86 0.78
C ARG A 60 -7.59 7.10 0.76
N ARG A 61 -8.62 7.16 1.62
CA ARG A 61 -9.51 8.33 1.73
C ARG A 61 -8.78 9.64 2.05
N ALA A 62 -7.77 9.58 2.94
CA ALA A 62 -6.97 10.75 3.28
C ALA A 62 -5.99 11.12 2.15
N VAL A 63 -5.43 10.11 1.48
CA VAL A 63 -4.58 10.30 0.30
C VAL A 63 -5.37 10.96 -0.84
N ASP A 64 -6.57 10.47 -1.15
CA ASP A 64 -7.41 11.02 -2.21
C ASP A 64 -7.83 12.45 -1.90
N ALA A 65 -8.21 12.74 -0.65
CA ALA A 65 -8.58 14.08 -0.22
C ALA A 65 -7.42 15.09 -0.33
N ILE A 66 -6.21 14.70 0.09
CA ILE A 66 -5.05 15.61 0.03
C ILE A 66 -4.55 15.80 -1.41
N THR A 67 -4.69 14.79 -2.27
CA THR A 67 -4.35 14.92 -3.70
C THR A 67 -5.40 15.71 -4.49
N ALA A 68 -6.67 15.66 -4.06
CA ALA A 68 -7.75 16.46 -4.64
C ALA A 68 -7.68 17.95 -4.26
N GLU A 69 -6.97 18.29 -3.19
CA GLU A 69 -6.83 19.68 -2.73
C GLU A 69 -5.98 20.51 -3.72
N LYS A 70 -6.64 21.38 -4.47
CA LYS A 70 -6.01 22.21 -5.53
C LYS A 70 -4.91 23.14 -5.00
N SER A 71 -5.03 23.59 -3.76
CA SER A 71 -4.07 24.49 -3.09
C SER A 71 -2.68 23.88 -2.93
N LEU A 72 -2.61 22.55 -2.75
CA LEU A 72 -1.38 21.83 -2.42
C LEU A 72 -0.58 21.39 -3.65
N LYS A 73 -1.16 21.48 -4.86
CA LYS A 73 -0.54 21.02 -6.12
C LYS A 73 -0.05 19.56 -6.06
N LEU A 74 -0.73 18.71 -5.28
CA LEU A 74 -0.41 17.29 -5.08
C LEU A 74 -1.15 16.34 -6.03
N ARG A 75 -2.05 16.85 -6.88
CA ARG A 75 -2.85 16.06 -7.83
C ARG A 75 -2.04 15.17 -8.77
N LYS A 76 -0.78 15.53 -9.05
CA LYS A 76 0.16 14.68 -9.81
C LYS A 76 0.48 13.32 -9.16
N PHE A 77 0.12 13.14 -7.89
CA PHE A 77 0.29 11.90 -7.14
C PHE A 77 -1.04 11.20 -6.86
N GLU A 78 -2.11 11.60 -7.56
CA GLU A 78 -3.39 10.90 -7.52
C GLU A 78 -3.17 9.45 -7.94
N LEU A 79 -3.75 8.56 -7.15
CA LEU A 79 -3.60 7.13 -7.32
C LEU A 79 -4.78 6.61 -8.13
N ASP A 80 -4.53 5.77 -9.11
CA ASP A 80 -5.60 5.14 -9.89
C ASP A 80 -6.36 4.10 -9.06
N ASP A 81 -7.68 4.06 -9.23
CA ASP A 81 -8.59 3.18 -8.48
C ASP A 81 -8.43 1.71 -8.87
N GLN A 82 -8.24 1.41 -10.16
CA GLN A 82 -8.06 0.03 -10.63
C GLN A 82 -6.73 -0.54 -10.14
N GLU A 83 -5.65 0.20 -10.34
CA GLU A 83 -4.32 -0.19 -9.86
C GLU A 83 -4.30 -0.36 -8.32
N CYS A 84 -5.04 0.45 -7.56
CA CYS A 84 -5.12 0.30 -6.10
C CYS A 84 -5.92 -0.91 -5.65
N LYS A 85 -6.94 -1.31 -6.41
CA LYS A 85 -7.65 -2.58 -6.17
C LYS A 85 -6.70 -3.77 -6.35
N ILE A 86 -5.97 -3.79 -7.47
CA ILE A 86 -4.95 -4.82 -7.75
C ILE A 86 -3.91 -4.86 -6.63
N LEU A 87 -3.43 -3.69 -6.20
CA LEU A 87 -2.45 -3.57 -5.12
C LEU A 87 -2.99 -4.13 -3.80
N SER A 88 -4.24 -3.81 -3.45
CA SER A 88 -4.88 -4.33 -2.24
C SER A 88 -5.00 -5.86 -2.24
N ASP A 89 -5.40 -6.43 -3.38
CA ASP A 89 -5.55 -7.88 -3.54
C ASP A 89 -4.19 -8.59 -3.43
N LEU A 90 -3.17 -8.04 -4.09
CA LEU A 90 -1.79 -8.52 -4.03
C LEU A 90 -1.23 -8.47 -2.59
N LEU A 91 -1.40 -7.34 -1.91
CA LEU A 91 -0.94 -7.18 -0.52
C LEU A 91 -1.63 -8.16 0.44
N THR A 92 -2.88 -8.53 0.17
CA THR A 92 -3.62 -9.49 0.99
C THR A 92 -3.03 -10.89 0.88
N ILE A 93 -2.66 -11.32 -0.33
CA ILE A 93 -2.00 -12.62 -0.57
C ILE A 93 -0.66 -12.67 0.14
N TYR A 94 0.19 -11.66 -0.05
CA TYR A 94 1.50 -11.62 0.60
C TYR A 94 1.38 -11.56 2.11
N LYS A 95 0.41 -10.80 2.66
CA LYS A 95 0.16 -10.77 4.11
C LYS A 95 -0.23 -12.15 4.64
N ALA A 96 -1.08 -12.88 3.93
CA ALA A 96 -1.47 -14.23 4.33
C ALA A 96 -0.26 -15.17 4.34
N ALA A 97 0.57 -15.13 3.31
CA ALA A 97 1.82 -15.89 3.24
C ALA A 97 2.77 -15.55 4.39
N THR A 98 3.03 -14.27 4.66
CA THR A 98 3.91 -13.85 5.77
C THR A 98 3.38 -14.33 7.11
N LEU A 99 2.06 -14.30 7.33
CA LEU A 99 1.46 -14.76 8.58
C LEU A 99 1.63 -16.28 8.76
N VAL A 100 1.53 -17.07 7.67
CA VAL A 100 1.80 -18.51 7.69
C VAL A 100 3.25 -18.79 8.13
N PHE A 101 4.22 -18.10 7.52
CA PHE A 101 5.64 -18.28 7.87
C PHE A 101 6.03 -17.69 9.22
N SER A 102 5.28 -16.71 9.74
CA SER A 102 5.51 -16.12 11.06
C SER A 102 4.96 -16.97 12.21
N LYS A 103 4.09 -17.95 11.93
CA LYS A 103 3.56 -18.87 12.94
C LYS A 103 4.59 -19.98 13.20
N ASN A 104 5.27 -19.90 14.35
CA ASN A 104 6.31 -20.85 14.77
C ASN A 104 5.88 -22.33 14.75
N SER A 105 4.58 -22.64 14.78
CA SER A 105 4.07 -24.02 14.77
C SER A 105 3.90 -24.64 13.39
N LEU A 106 3.87 -23.85 12.31
CA LEU A 106 3.63 -24.31 10.93
C LEU A 106 4.82 -24.05 9.98
N SER A 107 5.77 -23.21 10.37
CA SER A 107 6.92 -22.82 9.53
C SER A 107 8.10 -23.79 9.63
N THR A 108 7.85 -25.10 9.52
CA THR A 108 8.94 -26.07 9.35
C THR A 108 9.40 -26.02 7.89
N ILE A 109 10.69 -26.26 7.63
CA ILE A 109 11.28 -26.23 6.28
C ILE A 109 10.50 -27.08 5.25
N VAL A 110 9.84 -28.15 5.72
CA VAL A 110 8.99 -29.05 4.94
C VAL A 110 7.78 -28.34 4.32
N ASN A 111 7.24 -27.33 4.98
CA ASN A 111 6.04 -26.61 4.54
C ASN A 111 6.36 -25.45 3.59
N VAL A 112 7.64 -25.18 3.32
CA VAL A 112 8.05 -24.08 2.43
C VAL A 112 7.59 -24.35 0.99
N ILE A 113 7.87 -25.53 0.44
CA ILE A 113 7.52 -25.88 -0.94
C ILE A 113 5.99 -25.86 -1.14
N PRO A 114 5.17 -26.54 -0.31
CA PRO A 114 3.71 -26.48 -0.45
C PRO A 114 3.14 -25.07 -0.31
N THR A 115 3.72 -24.24 0.55
CA THR A 115 3.27 -22.85 0.72
C THR A 115 3.62 -22.01 -0.51
N MET A 116 4.79 -22.24 -1.13
CA MET A 116 5.16 -21.58 -2.38
C MET A 116 4.24 -21.99 -3.52
N ASP A 117 3.92 -23.28 -3.66
CA ASP A 117 2.96 -23.77 -4.66
C ASP A 117 1.58 -23.12 -4.48
N LYS A 118 1.13 -22.96 -3.23
CA LYS A 118 -0.13 -22.29 -2.94
C LYS A 118 -0.11 -20.79 -3.26
N ILE A 119 1.02 -20.12 -3.03
CA ILE A 119 1.18 -18.71 -3.40
C ILE A 119 1.11 -18.56 -4.92
N ASP A 120 1.78 -19.45 -5.67
CA ASP A 120 1.77 -19.44 -7.14
C ASP A 120 0.36 -19.66 -7.69
N GLU A 121 -0.39 -20.63 -7.14
CA GLU A 121 -1.81 -20.85 -7.47
C GLU A 121 -2.67 -19.61 -7.19
N LEU A 122 -2.48 -18.95 -6.04
CA LEU A 122 -3.24 -17.75 -5.70
C LEU A 122 -2.91 -16.56 -6.62
N LEU A 123 -1.65 -16.39 -7.01
CA LEU A 123 -1.23 -15.33 -7.92
C LEU A 123 -1.74 -15.55 -9.34
N THR A 124 -1.67 -16.78 -9.85
CA THR A 124 -2.20 -17.15 -11.17
C THR A 124 -3.71 -16.97 -11.26
N LEU A 125 -4.46 -17.36 -10.21
CA LEU A 125 -5.90 -17.12 -10.13
C LEU A 125 -6.26 -15.62 -10.15
N GLN A 126 -5.46 -14.76 -9.52
CA GLN A 126 -5.67 -13.31 -9.60
C GLN A 126 -5.40 -12.76 -10.99
N MET A 127 -4.33 -13.19 -11.66
CA MET A 127 -4.03 -12.79 -13.04
C MET A 127 -5.19 -13.11 -13.99
N ILE A 128 -5.79 -14.31 -13.86
CA ILE A 128 -6.94 -14.72 -14.67
C ILE A 128 -8.18 -13.86 -14.38
N ARG A 129 -8.44 -13.55 -13.10
CA ARG A 129 -9.54 -12.65 -12.69
C ARG A 129 -9.37 -11.23 -13.21
N THR A 130 -8.14 -10.72 -13.24
CA THR A 130 -7.86 -9.38 -13.80
C THR A 130 -7.99 -9.34 -15.32
N SER A 131 -7.72 -10.45 -16.02
CA SER A 131 -7.88 -10.57 -17.48
C SER A 131 -9.35 -10.70 -17.91
N THR A 132 -10.18 -11.37 -17.10
CA THR A 132 -11.61 -11.58 -17.37
C THR A 132 -12.52 -10.42 -16.96
N ALA A 133 -11.96 -9.38 -16.32
CA ALA A 133 -12.66 -8.16 -15.92
C ALA A 133 -12.54 -7.01 -16.95
N LEU A 134 -12.07 -7.28 -18.18
CA LEU A 134 -12.12 -6.34 -19.29
C LEU A 134 -13.37 -6.57 -20.16
N PRO A 135 -14.25 -5.56 -20.33
CA PRO A 135 -15.09 -5.42 -21.53
C PRO A 135 -14.30 -4.83 -22.71
#